data_AF-A0A346SMV5-F1
#
_entry.id   AF-A0A346SMV5-F1
#
_cell.length_a   1.000
_cell.length_b   1.000
_cell.length_c   1.000
_cell.angle_alpha   90.00
_cell.angle_beta   90.00
_cell.angle_gamma   90.00
#
_symmetry.space_group_name_H-M   'P 1'
#
loop_
_entity.id
_entity.type
_entity.pdbx_description
1 polymer ?
#
loop_
_entity_poly.entity_id
_entity_poly.type
_entity_poly.pdbx_seq_one_letter_code
_entity_poly.pdbx_strand_id
1 'polypeptide(L)'
;MRYLLLQVLAIVAFADALCAEKSDYIELAQKGWGYELRSTMLGRDMAIPVHINGRDQVGAALCLVGEQPHPQTLVVLDTFRELLKHSFGHPTPMRYAGPSARDCGTGRTVVLRLYSGFPPNRDLSADIDWLSELHQLGLPAGRNYVVTSPAMAQTFFGYRGQGTHIVVKQPAHDRPGKLERDFHKSILLEELFQSFTFGMDILLYDKSSGFLSKLQETPVNLQRLPWSSHDFMRALLASNPSGLCAFDIFMMHAVAQSPVDQTIDPGFIEYIDTQYDRLWAQTDETLANPRFAALLDEGCTKSVRVPR
;
A
#
# COMPACT_ATOMS: atom_id res chain seq x y z
N MET A 1 10.51 -30.09 -45.93
CA MET A 1 10.56 -30.51 -44.51
C MET A 1 11.29 -29.55 -43.58
N ARG A 2 12.49 -29.04 -43.92
CA ARG A 2 13.21 -28.05 -43.06
C ARG A 2 12.46 -26.73 -42.81
N TYR A 3 11.73 -26.23 -43.80
CA TYR A 3 10.93 -25.00 -43.65
C TYR A 3 9.64 -25.16 -42.84
N LEU A 4 9.10 -26.38 -42.73
CA LEU A 4 7.92 -26.65 -41.90
C LEU A 4 8.29 -26.73 -40.40
N LEU A 5 9.46 -27.30 -40.09
CA LEU A 5 10.00 -27.36 -38.73
C LEU A 5 10.35 -25.97 -38.17
N LEU A 6 10.80 -25.04 -39.03
CA LEU A 6 11.08 -23.65 -38.64
C LEU A 6 9.80 -22.83 -38.38
N GLN A 7 8.68 -23.13 -39.06
CA GLN A 7 7.39 -22.49 -38.79
C GLN A 7 6.72 -23.04 -37.52
N VAL A 8 6.88 -24.33 -37.22
CA VAL A 8 6.38 -24.91 -35.96
C VAL A 8 7.19 -24.40 -34.76
N LEU A 9 8.50 -24.19 -34.89
CA LEU A 9 9.30 -23.54 -33.83
C LEU A 9 8.99 -22.05 -33.64
N ALA A 10 8.53 -21.34 -34.67
CA ALA A 10 8.14 -19.93 -34.55
C ALA A 10 6.77 -19.75 -33.87
N ILE A 11 5.90 -20.77 -33.88
CA ILE A 11 4.59 -20.74 -33.21
C ILE A 11 4.70 -21.15 -31.73
N VAL A 12 5.68 -21.99 -31.37
CA VAL A 12 5.98 -22.35 -29.96
C VAL A 12 6.86 -21.29 -29.26
N ALA A 13 7.41 -20.33 -30.01
CA ALA A 13 8.21 -19.22 -29.47
C ALA A 13 7.40 -17.97 -29.12
N PHE A 14 6.07 -17.96 -29.35
CA PHE A 14 5.19 -17.13 -28.56
C PHE A 14 5.01 -17.83 -27.21
N ALA A 15 6.09 -17.75 -26.43
CA ALA A 15 6.09 -18.03 -25.01
C ALA A 15 4.81 -17.43 -24.42
N ASP A 16 4.09 -18.26 -23.67
CA ASP A 16 3.11 -17.83 -22.70
C ASP A 16 3.70 -16.62 -21.96
N ALA A 17 3.31 -15.42 -22.38
CA ALA A 17 3.27 -14.34 -21.43
C ALA A 17 2.25 -14.86 -20.42
N LEU A 18 2.72 -15.30 -19.24
CA LEU A 18 1.89 -15.60 -18.09
C LEU A 18 0.96 -14.40 -17.91
N CYS A 19 -0.24 -14.52 -18.46
CA CYS A 19 -1.26 -13.50 -18.41
C CYS A 19 -2.09 -13.85 -17.18
N ALA A 20 -2.20 -12.93 -16.24
CA ALA A 20 -3.10 -13.14 -15.12
C ALA A 20 -4.54 -13.25 -15.62
N GLU A 21 -5.24 -14.28 -15.16
CA GLU A 21 -6.66 -14.47 -15.44
C GLU A 21 -7.52 -13.84 -14.34
N LYS A 22 -8.82 -13.74 -14.58
CA LYS A 22 -9.79 -13.27 -13.58
C LYS A 22 -9.65 -14.04 -12.26
N SER A 23 -9.45 -15.36 -12.33
CA SER A 23 -9.25 -16.23 -11.17
C SER A 23 -8.07 -15.80 -10.30
N ASP A 24 -6.96 -15.38 -10.90
CA ASP A 24 -5.77 -14.93 -10.16
C ASP A 24 -6.07 -13.68 -9.34
N TYR A 25 -6.86 -12.76 -9.90
CA TYR A 25 -7.30 -11.54 -9.22
C TYR A 25 -8.25 -11.87 -8.06
N ILE A 26 -9.21 -12.77 -8.26
CA ILE A 26 -10.13 -13.17 -7.20
C ILE A 26 -9.37 -13.88 -6.07
N GLU A 27 -8.48 -14.82 -6.39
CA GLU A 27 -7.66 -15.51 -5.39
C GLU A 27 -6.75 -14.54 -4.63
N LEU A 28 -6.16 -13.57 -5.33
CA LEU A 28 -5.30 -12.58 -4.70
C LEU A 28 -6.10 -11.63 -3.80
N ALA A 29 -7.29 -11.21 -4.22
CA ALA A 29 -8.20 -10.42 -3.39
C ALA A 29 -8.63 -11.19 -2.13
N GLN A 30 -8.94 -12.48 -2.25
CA GLN A 30 -9.25 -13.33 -1.09
C GLN A 30 -8.10 -13.39 -0.09
N LYS A 31 -6.85 -13.49 -0.56
CA LYS A 31 -5.67 -13.52 0.33
C LYS A 31 -5.41 -12.17 1.01
N GLY A 32 -5.53 -11.06 0.26
CA GLY A 32 -5.20 -9.72 0.76
C GLY A 32 -6.32 -9.02 1.52
N TRP A 33 -7.58 -9.41 1.32
CA TRP A 33 -8.77 -8.76 1.90
C TRP A 33 -9.73 -9.72 2.59
N GLY A 34 -9.65 -11.04 2.40
CA GLY A 34 -10.49 -12.03 3.08
C GLY A 34 -9.95 -12.51 4.42
N TYR A 35 -9.18 -11.69 5.14
CA TYR A 35 -8.50 -12.10 6.37
C TYR A 35 -9.37 -11.93 7.63
N GLU A 36 -9.15 -12.82 8.59
CA GLU A 36 -9.74 -12.68 9.92
C GLU A 36 -8.90 -11.75 10.79
N LEU A 37 -9.55 -10.75 11.39
CA LEU A 37 -8.92 -9.90 12.38
C LEU A 37 -8.62 -10.72 13.65
N ARG A 38 -7.34 -10.91 13.95
CA ARG A 38 -6.95 -11.44 15.26
C ARG A 38 -7.35 -10.41 16.32
N SER A 39 -8.37 -10.76 17.09
CA SER A 39 -8.99 -9.95 18.15
C SER A 39 -8.12 -9.78 19.40
N THR A 40 -6.79 -9.78 19.28
CA THR A 40 -5.92 -9.69 20.45
C THR A 40 -4.74 -8.75 20.18
N MET A 41 -4.96 -7.48 20.51
CA MET A 41 -3.86 -6.65 20.99
C MET A 41 -3.91 -6.72 22.53
N LEU A 42 -2.91 -7.35 23.15
CA LEU A 42 -2.84 -7.47 24.61
C LEU A 42 -3.06 -6.10 25.28
N GLY A 43 -4.13 -6.00 26.07
CA GLY A 43 -4.49 -4.79 26.82
C GLY A 43 -5.37 -3.77 26.09
N ARG A 44 -5.76 -3.99 24.83
CA ARG A 44 -6.76 -3.14 24.15
C ARG A 44 -8.17 -3.44 24.67
N ASP A 45 -9.01 -2.42 24.78
CA ASP A 45 -10.45 -2.58 25.02
C ASP A 45 -11.13 -3.33 23.85
N MET A 46 -11.56 -4.56 24.12
CA MET A 46 -12.16 -5.45 23.13
C MET A 46 -13.63 -5.17 22.83
N ALA A 47 -14.27 -4.26 23.58
CA ALA A 47 -15.63 -3.81 23.29
C ALA A 47 -15.68 -2.84 22.10
N ILE A 48 -14.54 -2.26 21.69
CA ILE A 48 -14.47 -1.32 20.58
C ILE A 48 -14.60 -2.09 19.25
N PRO A 49 -15.66 -1.86 18.45
CA PRO A 49 -15.83 -2.53 17.17
C PRO A 49 -14.70 -2.17 16.22
N VAL A 50 -14.30 -3.15 15.41
CA VAL A 50 -13.40 -2.94 14.28
C VAL A 50 -14.25 -2.91 13.03
N HIS A 51 -14.04 -1.91 12.19
CA HIS A 51 -14.74 -1.73 10.93
C HIS A 51 -13.69 -1.47 9.85
N ILE A 52 -13.56 -2.41 8.91
CA ILE A 52 -12.52 -2.35 7.89
C ILE A 52 -13.15 -1.94 6.56
N ASN A 53 -13.05 -0.65 6.22
CA ASN A 53 -13.43 -0.17 4.90
C ASN A 53 -12.55 0.99 4.45
N GLY A 54 -11.87 0.85 3.31
CA GLY A 54 -11.07 1.94 2.74
C GLY A 54 -11.91 3.18 2.39
N ARG A 55 -13.23 3.03 2.21
CA ARG A 55 -14.16 4.16 2.05
C ARG A 55 -14.14 5.13 3.23
N ASP A 56 -13.82 4.67 4.44
CA ASP A 56 -13.75 5.55 5.60
C ASP A 56 -12.63 6.58 5.49
N GLN A 57 -11.59 6.26 4.72
CA GLN A 57 -10.49 7.16 4.41
C GLN A 57 -10.78 8.12 3.25
N VAL A 58 -11.97 8.05 2.63
CA VAL A 58 -12.34 8.93 1.51
C VAL A 58 -12.37 10.38 1.96
N GLY A 59 -11.46 11.18 1.41
CA GLY A 59 -11.31 12.58 1.77
C GLY A 59 -10.61 12.80 3.12
N ALA A 60 -9.99 11.77 3.71
CA ALA A 60 -9.09 11.95 4.83
C ALA A 60 -7.94 12.88 4.45
N ALA A 61 -7.51 13.73 5.37
CA ALA A 61 -6.34 14.57 5.17
C ALA A 61 -5.07 13.78 5.45
N LEU A 62 -4.05 13.93 4.60
CA LEU A 62 -2.71 13.43 4.85
C LEU A 62 -1.92 14.50 5.61
N CYS A 63 -1.69 14.27 6.90
CA CYS A 63 -0.94 15.18 7.75
C CYS A 63 0.51 14.73 7.87
N LEU A 64 1.43 15.48 7.27
CA LEU A 64 2.85 15.19 7.30
C LEU A 64 3.48 15.74 8.59
N VAL A 65 4.20 14.90 9.32
CA VAL A 65 4.89 15.28 10.56
C VAL A 65 6.34 14.78 10.59
N GLY A 66 7.13 15.33 11.51
CA GLY A 66 8.54 15.00 11.64
C GLY A 66 9.40 15.88 10.75
N GLU A 67 10.26 15.28 9.94
CA GLU A 67 11.14 16.01 9.04
C GLU A 67 10.36 16.64 7.87
N GLN A 68 10.94 17.69 7.28
CA GLN A 68 10.41 18.26 6.05
C GLN A 68 10.37 17.19 4.95
N PRO A 69 9.29 17.13 4.14
CA PRO A 69 9.22 16.17 3.06
C PRO A 69 10.33 16.39 2.03
N HIS A 70 11.11 15.35 1.76
CA HIS A 70 12.09 15.38 0.68
C HIS A 70 11.39 15.59 -0.68
N PRO A 71 11.97 16.32 -1.65
CA PRO A 71 11.31 16.58 -2.93
C PRO A 71 10.82 15.31 -3.66
N GLN A 72 11.60 14.23 -3.59
CA GLN A 72 11.20 12.95 -4.15
C GLN A 72 9.96 12.36 -3.44
N THR A 73 9.92 12.44 -2.11
CA THR A 73 8.78 12.01 -1.30
C THR A 73 7.53 12.79 -1.70
N LEU A 74 7.63 14.12 -1.84
CA LEU A 74 6.52 14.97 -2.28
C LEU A 74 5.95 14.57 -3.64
N VAL A 75 6.80 14.25 -4.62
CA VAL A 75 6.33 13.79 -5.93
C VAL A 75 5.47 12.53 -5.82
N VAL A 76 5.89 11.57 -4.99
CA VAL A 76 5.12 10.33 -4.77
C VAL A 76 3.81 10.65 -4.06
N LEU A 77 3.84 11.47 -3.01
CA LEU A 77 2.65 11.86 -2.25
C LEU A 77 1.62 12.60 -3.10
N ASP A 78 2.05 13.60 -3.86
CA ASP A 78 1.16 14.38 -4.72
C ASP A 78 0.56 13.53 -5.84
N THR A 79 1.36 12.64 -6.42
CA THR A 79 0.85 11.73 -7.45
C THR A 79 -0.13 10.71 -6.86
N PHE A 80 0.16 10.15 -5.68
CA PHE A 80 -0.73 9.21 -5.00
C PHE A 80 -2.06 9.84 -4.57
N ARG A 81 -2.03 11.08 -4.06
CA ARG A 81 -3.26 11.83 -3.71
C ARG A 81 -4.15 12.07 -4.92
N GLU A 82 -3.55 12.26 -6.10
CA GLU A 82 -4.29 12.42 -7.34
C GLU A 82 -4.85 11.10 -7.86
N LEU A 83 -4.16 9.98 -7.62
CA LEU A 83 -4.69 8.63 -7.86
C LEU A 83 -5.87 8.32 -6.92
N LEU A 84 -5.77 8.69 -5.63
CA LEU A 84 -6.88 8.60 -4.68
C LEU A 84 -8.08 9.44 -5.15
N LYS A 85 -7.85 10.69 -5.56
CA LYS A 85 -8.92 11.54 -6.10
C LYS A 85 -9.57 10.93 -7.34
N HIS A 86 -8.77 10.34 -8.23
CA HIS A 86 -9.26 9.68 -9.42
C HIS A 86 -10.13 8.46 -9.09
N SER A 87 -9.69 7.62 -8.16
CA SER A 87 -10.36 6.35 -7.82
C SER A 87 -11.57 6.53 -6.89
N PHE A 88 -11.45 7.40 -5.88
CA PHE A 88 -12.46 7.64 -4.85
C PHE A 88 -13.32 8.88 -5.09
N GLY A 89 -13.02 9.69 -6.10
CA GLY A 89 -13.76 10.90 -6.47
C GLY A 89 -13.58 12.09 -5.52
N HIS A 90 -12.77 11.98 -4.47
CA HIS A 90 -12.60 13.02 -3.45
C HIS A 90 -11.14 13.42 -3.29
N PRO A 91 -10.84 14.72 -3.15
CA PRO A 91 -9.47 15.16 -2.90
C PRO A 91 -8.99 14.61 -1.56
N THR A 92 -7.70 14.29 -1.48
CA THR A 92 -6.99 14.01 -0.23
C THR A 92 -6.16 15.26 0.10
N PRO A 93 -6.62 16.18 0.97
CA PRO A 93 -5.84 17.35 1.35
C PRO A 93 -4.53 16.91 2.00
N MET A 94 -3.45 17.67 1.81
CA MET A 94 -2.17 17.39 2.46
C MET A 94 -1.61 18.66 3.04
N ARG A 95 -1.02 18.54 4.23
CA ARG A 95 -0.30 19.64 4.87
C ARG A 95 0.87 19.12 5.68
N TYR A 96 1.91 19.92 5.78
CA TYR A 96 2.97 19.71 6.74
C TYR A 96 2.62 20.40 8.05
N ALA A 97 2.58 19.65 9.15
CA ALA A 97 2.20 20.12 10.48
C ALA A 97 3.41 20.35 11.40
N GLY A 98 4.64 20.13 10.92
CA GLY A 98 5.84 20.30 11.74
C GLY A 98 6.21 19.02 12.49
N PRO A 99 6.80 19.10 13.69
CA PRO A 99 7.36 17.94 14.37
C PRO A 99 6.34 17.01 15.02
N SER A 100 5.12 17.49 15.33
CA SER A 100 4.14 16.77 16.16
C SER A 100 2.82 16.51 15.44
N ALA A 101 2.23 15.33 15.66
CA ALA A 101 0.88 15.03 15.21
C ALA A 101 -0.22 15.83 15.91
N ARG A 102 0.04 16.45 17.07
CA ARG A 102 -0.95 17.32 17.73
C ARG A 102 -1.38 18.50 16.86
N ASP A 103 -0.47 18.95 15.99
CA ASP A 103 -0.72 20.03 15.05
C ASP A 103 -1.51 19.56 13.82
N CYS A 104 -1.85 18.27 13.69
CA CYS A 104 -2.69 17.70 12.64
C CYS A 104 -4.18 18.03 12.76
N GLY A 105 -4.60 18.64 13.88
CA GLY A 105 -5.97 19.08 14.08
C GLY A 105 -6.94 17.91 14.24
N THR A 106 -8.23 18.20 14.10
CA THR A 106 -9.31 17.21 14.31
C THR A 106 -9.96 16.81 13.00
N GLY A 107 -10.39 15.55 12.89
CA GLY A 107 -11.13 15.03 11.74
C GLY A 107 -10.57 13.70 11.26
N ARG A 108 -10.94 13.28 10.05
CA ARG A 108 -10.36 12.09 9.41
C ARG A 108 -8.98 12.44 8.88
N THR A 109 -7.95 11.96 9.56
CA THR A 109 -6.55 12.28 9.23
C THR A 109 -5.70 11.02 9.28
N VAL A 110 -4.90 10.85 8.24
CA VAL A 110 -3.79 9.90 8.21
C VAL A 110 -2.54 10.67 8.59
N VAL A 111 -1.93 10.33 9.72
CA VAL A 111 -0.65 10.91 10.15
C VAL A 111 0.47 10.20 9.42
N LEU A 112 1.30 10.93 8.68
CA LEU A 112 2.49 10.41 8.01
C LEU A 112 3.74 11.06 8.59
N ARG A 113 4.46 10.31 9.43
CA ARG A 113 5.75 10.72 10.01
C ARG A 113 6.89 10.40 9.07
N LEU A 114 7.63 11.43 8.67
CA LEU A 114 8.81 11.32 7.82
C LEU A 114 10.09 11.41 8.66
N TYR A 115 11.05 10.55 8.35
CA TYR A 115 12.38 10.55 8.97
C TYR A 115 13.47 10.10 8.00
N SER A 116 14.69 10.61 8.13
CA SER A 116 15.82 10.25 7.25
C SER A 116 16.94 9.54 8.00
N GLY A 117 17.06 9.80 9.31
CA GLY A 117 18.08 9.24 10.17
C GLY A 117 17.67 7.95 10.87
N PHE A 118 17.89 7.93 12.19
CA PHE A 118 17.49 6.84 13.07
C PHE A 118 15.97 6.81 13.28
N PRO A 119 15.40 5.64 13.65
CA PRO A 119 13.96 5.51 13.80
C PRO A 119 13.41 6.40 14.94
N PRO A 120 12.36 7.20 14.70
CA PRO A 120 11.85 8.20 15.64
C PRO A 120 10.90 7.59 16.70
N ASN A 121 11.35 6.60 17.47
CA ASN A 121 10.51 5.82 18.41
C ASN A 121 9.75 6.68 19.43
N ARG A 122 10.41 7.71 19.98
CA ARG A 122 9.80 8.63 20.94
C ARG A 122 8.66 9.43 20.30
N ASP A 123 8.88 9.95 19.10
CA ASP A 123 7.89 10.77 18.40
C ASP A 123 6.74 9.91 17.87
N LEU A 124 7.02 8.69 17.41
CA LEU A 124 6.01 7.69 17.09
C LEU A 124 5.10 7.42 18.30
N SER A 125 5.69 7.16 19.48
CA SER A 125 4.92 6.91 20.70
C SER A 125 4.04 8.10 21.06
N ALA A 126 4.60 9.32 21.00
CA ALA A 126 3.85 10.55 21.28
C ALA A 126 2.69 10.80 20.30
N ASP A 127 2.87 10.47 19.01
CA ASP A 127 1.80 10.57 18.02
C ASP A 127 0.68 9.55 18.29
N ILE A 128 1.03 8.31 18.62
CA ILE A 128 0.05 7.26 18.92
C ILE A 128 -0.71 7.57 20.21
N ASP A 129 -0.03 8.09 21.24
CA ASP A 129 -0.68 8.55 22.46
C ASP A 129 -1.71 9.65 22.16
N TRP A 130 -1.35 10.62 21.32
CA TRP A 130 -2.29 11.65 20.88
C TRP A 130 -3.46 11.09 20.06
N LEU A 131 -3.22 10.15 19.13
CA LEU A 131 -4.30 9.47 18.40
C LEU A 131 -5.20 8.68 19.36
N SER A 132 -4.62 8.07 20.39
CA SER A 132 -5.35 7.35 21.44
C SER A 132 -6.28 8.27 22.22
N GLU A 133 -5.79 9.45 22.63
CA GLU A 133 -6.59 10.50 23.27
C GLU A 133 -7.72 10.98 22.35
N LEU A 134 -7.41 11.25 21.07
CA LEU A 134 -8.35 11.83 20.11
C LEU A 134 -9.49 10.87 19.75
N HIS A 135 -9.12 9.63 19.38
CA HIS A 135 -10.07 8.64 18.86
C HIS A 135 -10.59 7.68 19.93
N GLN A 136 -10.08 7.75 21.17
CA GLN A 136 -10.38 6.81 22.25
C GLN A 136 -10.12 5.37 21.82
N LEU A 137 -8.87 5.11 21.40
CA LEU A 137 -8.45 3.82 20.83
C LEU A 137 -8.41 2.66 21.84
N GLY A 138 -8.58 2.96 23.14
CA GLY A 138 -8.52 1.97 24.21
C GLY A 138 -7.14 1.33 24.37
N LEU A 139 -6.08 2.04 23.97
CA LEU A 139 -4.70 1.57 24.11
C LEU A 139 -4.20 1.77 25.55
N PRO A 140 -3.38 0.84 26.09
CA PRO A 140 -2.77 1.02 27.41
C PRO A 140 -1.92 2.29 27.48
N ALA A 141 -2.10 3.08 28.55
CA ALA A 141 -1.32 4.30 28.76
C ALA A 141 0.16 4.00 29.01
N GLY A 142 1.04 4.88 28.52
CA GLY A 142 2.49 4.79 28.77
C GLY A 142 3.20 3.66 28.01
N ARG A 143 2.58 3.12 26.96
CA ARG A 143 3.19 2.10 26.10
C ARG A 143 4.21 2.76 25.17
N ASN A 144 5.40 2.17 25.09
CA ASN A 144 6.39 2.57 24.10
C ASN A 144 6.15 1.84 22.78
N TYR A 145 6.03 2.61 21.71
CA TYR A 145 5.95 2.13 20.34
C TYR A 145 7.31 2.28 19.67
N VAL A 146 7.74 1.23 18.98
CA VAL A 146 9.04 1.19 18.31
C VAL A 146 8.83 0.96 16.83
N VAL A 147 9.58 1.70 16.02
CA VAL A 147 9.65 1.51 14.58
C VAL A 147 10.46 0.24 14.33
N THR A 148 9.82 -0.78 13.74
CA THR A 148 10.42 -2.11 13.51
C THR A 148 10.86 -2.34 12.08
N SER A 149 10.52 -1.44 11.17
CA SER A 149 10.83 -1.50 9.73
C SER A 149 11.07 -0.07 9.19
N PRO A 150 11.72 0.08 8.01
CA PRO A 150 11.93 1.40 7.40
C PRO A 150 10.63 2.14 7.08
N ALA A 151 9.54 1.42 6.94
CA ALA A 151 8.20 1.95 6.85
C ALA A 151 7.24 1.03 7.60
N MET A 152 6.19 1.59 8.21
CA MET A 152 5.09 0.83 8.80
C MET A 152 3.84 1.71 8.88
N ALA A 153 2.69 1.10 8.64
CA ALA A 153 1.37 1.68 8.83
C ALA A 153 0.60 0.93 9.92
N GLN A 154 -0.13 1.67 10.73
CA GLN A 154 -0.99 1.14 11.78
C GLN A 154 -2.30 1.91 11.79
N THR A 155 -3.39 1.20 11.53
CA THR A 155 -4.74 1.73 11.75
C THR A 155 -5.29 1.19 13.07
N PHE A 156 -5.77 2.11 13.90
CA PHE A 156 -6.37 1.82 15.19
C PHE A 156 -7.85 2.21 15.17
N PHE A 157 -8.67 1.46 15.90
CA PHE A 157 -10.10 1.68 16.01
C PHE A 157 -10.46 2.06 17.45
N GLY A 158 -11.23 3.13 17.60
CA GLY A 158 -11.66 3.70 18.86
C GLY A 158 -13.14 4.09 18.88
N TYR A 159 -13.65 4.46 20.06
CA TYR A 159 -15.05 4.89 20.22
C TYR A 159 -15.39 6.16 19.44
N ARG A 160 -14.40 6.97 19.06
CA ARG A 160 -14.57 8.20 18.27
C ARG A 160 -14.05 8.06 16.84
N GLY A 161 -14.09 6.84 16.31
CA GLY A 161 -13.65 6.51 14.95
C GLY A 161 -12.24 5.92 14.93
N GLN A 162 -11.60 5.97 13.76
CA GLN A 162 -10.30 5.38 13.53
C GLN A 162 -9.20 6.43 13.39
N GLY A 163 -7.98 6.05 13.77
CA GLY A 163 -6.77 6.82 13.53
C GLY A 163 -5.73 5.97 12.81
N THR A 164 -5.14 6.49 11.74
CA THR A 164 -4.06 5.83 11.02
C THR A 164 -2.76 6.59 11.20
N HIS A 165 -1.72 5.88 11.61
CA HIS A 165 -0.35 6.39 11.70
C HIS A 165 0.54 5.62 10.74
N ILE A 166 1.26 6.34 9.89
CA ILE A 166 2.27 5.84 8.99
C ILE A 166 3.59 6.48 9.41
N VAL A 167 4.65 5.70 9.51
CA VAL A 167 6.02 6.22 9.65
C VAL A 167 6.86 5.66 8.52
N VAL A 168 7.54 6.53 7.77
CA VAL A 168 8.27 6.15 6.56
C VAL A 168 9.63 6.85 6.52
N LYS A 169 10.65 6.05 6.22
CA LYS A 169 12.00 6.53 5.95
C LYS A 169 12.07 7.19 4.58
N GLN A 170 12.60 8.40 4.52
CA GLN A 170 12.82 9.14 3.27
C GLN A 170 14.33 9.34 2.99
N PRO A 171 14.71 9.80 1.78
CA PRO A 171 16.10 10.07 1.44
C PRO A 171 16.74 11.10 2.39
N ALA A 172 17.96 10.80 2.85
CA ALA A 172 18.73 11.71 3.70
C ALA A 172 19.55 12.75 2.92
N HIS A 173 19.73 12.55 1.61
CA HIS A 173 20.52 13.40 0.74
C HIS A 173 19.67 13.97 -0.38
N ASP A 174 19.92 15.22 -0.78
CA ASP A 174 19.13 15.94 -1.79
C ASP A 174 19.07 15.25 -3.17
N ARG A 175 20.05 14.40 -3.47
CA ARG A 175 20.21 13.74 -4.78
C ARG A 175 20.43 12.24 -4.62
N PRO A 176 19.38 11.49 -4.24
CA PRO A 176 19.48 10.04 -4.10
C PRO A 176 19.75 9.36 -5.44
N GLY A 177 20.55 8.30 -5.40
CA GLY A 177 20.79 7.41 -6.56
C GLY A 177 19.54 6.63 -6.97
N LYS A 178 19.56 5.95 -8.13
CA LYS A 178 18.37 5.19 -8.61
C LYS A 178 17.87 4.17 -7.56
N LEU A 179 18.80 3.43 -6.95
CA LEU A 179 18.48 2.43 -5.94
C LEU A 179 17.73 3.04 -4.74
N GLU A 180 18.26 4.10 -4.16
CA GLU A 180 17.64 4.81 -3.03
C GLU A 180 16.28 5.38 -3.43
N ARG A 181 16.18 5.93 -4.65
CA ARG A 181 14.91 6.46 -5.15
C ARG A 181 13.85 5.38 -5.21
N ASP A 182 14.16 4.24 -5.83
CA ASP A 182 13.22 3.13 -5.97
C ASP A 182 12.85 2.55 -4.61
N PHE A 183 13.82 2.44 -3.70
CA PHE A 183 13.60 1.96 -2.32
C PHE A 183 12.63 2.84 -1.54
N HIS A 184 12.90 4.15 -1.47
CA HIS A 184 12.05 5.08 -0.72
C HIS A 184 10.67 5.25 -1.34
N LYS A 185 10.58 5.18 -2.68
CA LYS A 185 9.29 5.12 -3.38
C LYS A 185 8.51 3.85 -2.99
N SER A 186 9.16 2.69 -3.05
CA SER A 186 8.55 1.38 -2.81
C SER A 186 7.92 1.29 -1.43
N ILE A 187 8.70 1.62 -0.37
CA ILE A 187 8.19 1.54 1.01
C ILE A 187 7.10 2.56 1.29
N LEU A 188 7.18 3.77 0.71
CA LEU A 188 6.13 4.77 0.88
C LEU A 188 4.82 4.34 0.21
N LEU A 189 4.89 3.80 -1.00
CA LEU A 189 3.72 3.37 -1.76
C LEU A 189 3.01 2.21 -1.09
N GLU A 190 3.75 1.26 -0.54
CA GLU A 190 3.20 0.11 0.19
C GLU A 190 2.33 0.59 1.35
N GLU A 191 2.90 1.39 2.27
CA GLU A 191 2.17 1.85 3.45
C GLU A 191 0.96 2.73 3.11
N LEU A 192 1.10 3.60 2.10
CA LEU A 192 -0.01 4.42 1.63
C LEU A 192 -1.12 3.53 1.04
N PHE A 193 -0.77 2.59 0.18
CA PHE A 193 -1.74 1.70 -0.45
C PHE A 193 -2.48 0.85 0.60
N GLN A 194 -1.75 0.20 1.52
CA GLN A 194 -2.36 -0.56 2.60
C GLN A 194 -3.25 0.31 3.49
N SER A 195 -2.84 1.53 3.83
CA SER A 195 -3.61 2.43 4.69
C SER A 195 -4.94 2.88 4.09
N PHE A 196 -5.00 3.09 2.77
CA PHE A 196 -6.19 3.57 2.08
C PHE A 196 -7.08 2.45 1.53
N THR A 197 -6.57 1.21 1.47
CA THR A 197 -7.33 0.07 0.94
C THR A 197 -7.56 -1.05 1.93
N PHE A 198 -6.85 -1.07 3.07
CA PHE A 198 -6.79 -2.15 4.04
C PHE A 198 -6.31 -3.51 3.49
N GLY A 199 -5.59 -3.50 2.35
CA GLY A 199 -4.93 -4.70 1.85
C GLY A 199 -3.80 -5.14 2.78
N MET A 200 -3.68 -6.45 2.98
CA MET A 200 -2.59 -7.06 3.73
C MET A 200 -1.51 -7.63 2.81
N ASP A 201 -0.29 -7.78 3.35
CA ASP A 201 0.80 -8.48 2.67
C ASP A 201 0.42 -9.92 2.32
N ILE A 202 0.81 -10.33 1.11
CA ILE A 202 0.49 -11.63 0.53
C ILE A 202 1.80 -12.35 0.23
N LEU A 203 2.02 -13.49 0.88
CA LEU A 203 3.19 -14.30 0.62
C LEU A 203 3.14 -14.92 -0.78
N LEU A 204 4.14 -14.62 -1.59
CA LEU A 204 4.40 -15.24 -2.88
C LEU A 204 5.53 -16.27 -2.75
N TYR A 205 5.14 -17.55 -2.68
CA TYR A 205 6.07 -18.66 -2.54
C TYR A 205 6.76 -19.05 -3.85
N ASP A 206 6.06 -18.96 -4.98
CA ASP A 206 6.64 -19.22 -6.30
C ASP A 206 6.98 -17.91 -7.00
N LYS A 207 8.27 -17.59 -7.06
CA LYS A 207 8.75 -16.38 -7.75
C LYS A 207 8.52 -16.41 -9.27
N SER A 208 8.33 -17.60 -9.85
CA SER A 208 8.22 -17.75 -11.31
C SER A 208 6.89 -17.26 -11.88
N SER A 209 5.84 -17.17 -11.05
CA SER A 209 4.54 -16.61 -11.46
C SER A 209 4.57 -15.10 -11.70
N GLY A 210 5.64 -14.41 -11.25
CA GLY A 210 5.71 -12.96 -11.24
C GLY A 210 4.80 -12.33 -10.19
N PHE A 211 4.96 -11.01 -10.01
CA PHE A 211 4.13 -10.21 -9.11
C PHE A 211 2.94 -9.64 -9.87
N LEU A 212 1.77 -9.67 -9.24
CA LEU A 212 0.53 -9.02 -9.66
C LEU A 212 0.19 -7.81 -8.80
N SER A 213 0.71 -7.75 -7.56
CA SER A 213 0.46 -6.69 -6.57
C SER A 213 1.75 -6.24 -5.88
N LYS A 214 1.80 -4.97 -5.48
CA LYS A 214 2.81 -4.43 -4.57
C LYS A 214 2.83 -5.15 -3.22
N LEU A 215 1.67 -5.63 -2.78
CA LEU A 215 1.52 -6.36 -1.50
C LEU A 215 2.01 -7.80 -1.58
N GLN A 216 2.36 -8.30 -2.77
CA GLN A 216 2.99 -9.61 -2.87
C GLN A 216 4.47 -9.51 -2.51
N GLU A 217 4.88 -10.33 -1.55
CA GLU A 217 6.26 -10.42 -1.11
C GLU A 217 6.78 -11.86 -1.13
N THR A 218 8.03 -12.04 -1.55
CA THR A 218 8.74 -13.29 -1.28
C THR A 218 9.65 -13.12 -0.06
N PRO A 219 9.56 -14.00 0.96
CA PRO A 219 10.36 -13.89 2.17
C PRO A 219 11.86 -13.78 1.89
N VAL A 220 12.50 -12.77 2.47
CA VAL A 220 13.94 -12.57 2.48
C VAL A 220 14.41 -12.25 3.90
N ASN A 221 15.59 -12.75 4.29
CA ASN A 221 16.13 -12.47 5.62
C ASN A 221 16.94 -11.16 5.60
N LEU A 222 16.35 -10.09 6.13
CA LEU A 222 16.98 -8.76 6.20
C LEU A 222 17.48 -8.39 7.60
N GLN A 223 17.32 -9.26 8.60
CA GLN A 223 17.49 -8.90 10.03
C GLN A 223 18.88 -8.35 10.39
N ARG A 224 19.91 -8.69 9.61
CA ARG A 224 21.31 -8.30 9.87
C ARG A 224 21.81 -7.15 8.99
N LEU A 225 20.96 -6.62 8.12
CA LEU A 225 21.34 -5.56 7.18
C LEU A 225 20.84 -4.20 7.70
N PRO A 226 21.71 -3.18 7.80
CA PRO A 226 21.26 -1.83 8.15
C PRO A 226 20.30 -1.29 7.09
N TRP A 227 19.20 -0.66 7.50
CA TRP A 227 18.18 -0.13 6.58
C TRP A 227 18.72 0.89 5.58
N SER A 228 19.75 1.65 5.96
CA SER A 228 20.41 2.62 5.07
C SER A 228 21.46 2.00 4.14
N SER A 229 21.70 0.69 4.22
CA SER A 229 22.69 0.02 3.36
C SER A 229 22.11 -0.31 1.99
N HIS A 230 22.92 -0.19 0.94
CA HIS A 230 22.52 -0.60 -0.41
C HIS A 230 22.15 -2.10 -0.49
N ASP A 231 22.75 -2.95 0.35
CA ASP A 231 22.42 -4.38 0.39
C ASP A 231 21.01 -4.62 0.91
N PHE A 232 20.61 -3.91 1.97
CA PHE A 232 19.23 -3.93 2.46
C PHE A 232 18.26 -3.47 1.37
N MET A 233 18.54 -2.32 0.75
CA MET A 233 17.67 -1.74 -0.28
C MET A 233 17.50 -2.67 -1.48
N ARG A 234 18.58 -3.27 -1.98
CA ARG A 234 18.54 -4.23 -3.10
C ARG A 234 17.76 -5.48 -2.73
N ALA A 235 17.96 -6.01 -1.52
CA ALA A 235 17.29 -7.21 -1.08
C ALA A 235 15.77 -7.00 -0.88
N LEU A 236 15.37 -5.84 -0.33
CA LEU A 236 13.95 -5.47 -0.21
C LEU A 236 13.29 -5.25 -1.58
N LEU A 237 13.95 -4.51 -2.48
CA LEU A 237 13.42 -4.31 -3.84
C LEU A 237 13.40 -5.58 -4.69
N ALA A 238 14.06 -6.66 -4.24
CA ALA A 238 13.99 -7.97 -4.86
C ALA A 238 12.93 -8.89 -4.21
N SER A 239 12.33 -8.48 -3.08
CA SER A 239 11.27 -9.25 -2.41
C SER A 239 9.88 -8.84 -2.85
N ASN A 240 9.67 -7.59 -3.28
CA ASN A 240 8.38 -7.11 -3.79
C ASN A 240 8.57 -6.03 -4.88
N PRO A 241 7.52 -5.68 -5.65
CA PRO A 241 7.57 -4.63 -6.66
C PRO A 241 8.02 -3.27 -6.10
N SER A 242 8.64 -2.44 -6.94
CA SER A 242 9.07 -1.09 -6.54
C SER A 242 7.94 -0.06 -6.52
N GLY A 243 6.77 -0.40 -7.07
CA GLY A 243 5.59 0.44 -7.20
C GLY A 243 4.32 -0.39 -7.38
N LEU A 244 3.21 0.30 -7.61
CA LEU A 244 1.89 -0.32 -7.77
C LEU A 244 1.80 -1.12 -9.07
N CYS A 245 1.11 -2.25 -8.99
CA CYS A 245 0.80 -3.14 -10.09
C CYS A 245 -0.65 -2.96 -10.55
N ALA A 246 -1.03 -3.64 -11.64
CA ALA A 246 -2.38 -3.57 -12.20
C ALA A 246 -3.46 -4.02 -11.18
N PHE A 247 -3.17 -5.06 -10.39
CA PHE A 247 -4.06 -5.51 -9.33
C PHE A 247 -4.31 -4.44 -8.28
N ASP A 248 -3.28 -3.67 -7.91
CA ASP A 248 -3.43 -2.65 -6.87
C ASP A 248 -4.40 -1.55 -7.32
N ILE A 249 -4.26 -1.10 -8.57
CA ILE A 249 -5.16 -0.13 -9.19
C ILE A 249 -6.59 -0.68 -9.28
N PHE A 250 -6.73 -1.95 -9.66
CA PHE A 250 -8.01 -2.65 -9.66
C PHE A 250 -8.66 -2.67 -8.27
N MET A 251 -7.87 -2.97 -7.23
CA MET A 251 -8.36 -2.98 -5.86
C MET A 251 -8.71 -1.58 -5.35
N MET A 252 -8.00 -0.51 -5.75
CA MET A 252 -8.42 0.86 -5.42
C MET A 252 -9.82 1.16 -5.96
N HIS A 253 -10.10 0.79 -7.21
CA HIS A 253 -11.43 0.95 -7.81
C HIS A 253 -12.48 0.08 -7.12
N ALA A 254 -12.14 -1.17 -6.78
CA ALA A 254 -13.03 -2.09 -6.09
C ALA A 254 -13.44 -1.55 -4.72
N VAL A 255 -12.46 -1.15 -3.90
CA VAL A 255 -12.68 -0.58 -2.56
C VAL A 255 -13.48 0.72 -2.64
N ALA A 256 -13.17 1.60 -3.59
CA ALA A 256 -13.89 2.86 -3.74
C ALA A 256 -15.39 2.65 -4.02
N GLN A 257 -15.73 1.64 -4.82
CA GLN A 257 -17.06 1.50 -5.42
C GLN A 257 -17.93 0.40 -4.78
N SER A 258 -17.35 -0.52 -4.01
CA SER A 258 -18.11 -1.64 -3.44
C SER A 258 -19.19 -1.18 -2.46
N PRO A 259 -20.43 -1.66 -2.56
CA PRO A 259 -21.51 -1.24 -1.65
C PRO A 259 -21.44 -1.91 -0.28
N VAL A 260 -20.46 -2.78 -0.04
CA VAL A 260 -20.32 -3.51 1.22
C VAL A 260 -19.98 -2.59 2.39
N ASP A 261 -20.40 -3.03 3.58
CA ASP A 261 -20.06 -2.36 4.83
C ASP A 261 -18.58 -2.55 5.16
N GLN A 262 -18.04 -3.77 5.05
CA GLN A 262 -16.62 -4.05 5.27
C GLN A 262 -15.97 -4.75 4.08
N THR A 263 -14.74 -4.38 3.77
CA THR A 263 -13.95 -5.02 2.70
C THR A 263 -13.40 -6.39 3.09
N ILE A 264 -13.59 -6.80 4.35
CA ILE A 264 -13.30 -8.17 4.81
C ILE A 264 -14.51 -9.11 4.72
N ASP A 265 -15.70 -8.57 4.44
CA ASP A 265 -16.90 -9.40 4.33
C ASP A 265 -16.86 -10.23 3.03
N PRO A 266 -17.42 -11.46 3.02
CA PRO A 266 -17.48 -12.29 1.80
C PRO A 266 -18.15 -11.59 0.61
N GLY A 267 -19.11 -10.69 0.88
CA GLY A 267 -19.79 -9.88 -0.15
C GLY A 267 -18.84 -8.96 -0.92
N PHE A 268 -17.66 -8.63 -0.38
CA PHE A 268 -16.68 -7.83 -1.10
C PHE A 268 -16.08 -8.62 -2.27
N ILE A 269 -15.77 -9.89 -2.05
CA ILE A 269 -15.25 -10.78 -3.09
C ILE A 269 -16.32 -11.07 -4.15
N GLU A 270 -17.58 -11.27 -3.74
CA GLU A 270 -18.71 -11.43 -4.67
C GLU A 270 -18.91 -10.19 -5.55
N TYR A 271 -18.79 -8.99 -4.96
CA TYR A 271 -18.83 -7.73 -5.69
C TYR A 271 -17.70 -7.67 -6.75
N ILE A 272 -16.47 -8.01 -6.37
CA ILE A 272 -15.32 -8.01 -7.29
C ILE A 272 -15.56 -8.96 -8.45
N ASP A 273 -16.01 -10.19 -8.17
CA ASP A 273 -16.29 -11.20 -9.20
C ASP A 273 -17.37 -10.73 -10.19
N THR A 274 -18.45 -10.14 -9.66
CA THR A 274 -19.57 -9.64 -10.47
C THR A 274 -19.20 -8.41 -11.29
N GLN A 275 -18.35 -7.53 -10.75
CA GLN A 275 -18.00 -6.25 -11.39
C GLN A 275 -16.66 -6.28 -12.12
N TYR A 276 -16.05 -7.45 -12.26
CA TYR A 276 -14.68 -7.61 -12.74
C TYR A 276 -14.39 -6.86 -14.04
N ASP A 277 -15.18 -7.06 -15.09
CA ASP A 277 -14.92 -6.44 -16.40
C ASP A 277 -15.00 -4.91 -16.33
N ARG A 278 -15.93 -4.39 -15.53
CA ARG A 278 -16.10 -2.95 -15.32
C ARG A 278 -14.92 -2.36 -14.55
N LEU A 279 -14.51 -3.02 -13.47
CA LEU A 279 -13.36 -2.63 -12.66
C LEU A 279 -12.07 -2.70 -13.49
N TRP A 280 -11.90 -3.74 -14.30
CA TRP A 280 -10.76 -3.91 -15.18
C TRP A 280 -10.68 -2.83 -16.26
N ALA A 281 -11.79 -2.45 -16.88
CA ALA A 281 -11.81 -1.36 -17.85
C ALA A 281 -11.35 -0.02 -17.23
N GLN A 282 -11.75 0.26 -15.99
CA GLN A 282 -11.30 1.45 -15.25
C GLN A 282 -9.81 1.37 -14.89
N THR A 283 -9.34 0.18 -14.52
CA THR A 283 -7.92 -0.09 -14.28
C THR A 283 -7.08 0.18 -15.52
N ASP A 284 -7.48 -0.33 -16.68
CA ASP A 284 -6.78 -0.13 -17.95
C ASP A 284 -6.68 1.37 -18.32
N GLU A 285 -7.78 2.12 -18.16
CA GLU A 285 -7.79 3.57 -18.34
C GLU A 285 -6.82 4.28 -17.38
N THR A 286 -6.78 3.85 -16.12
CA THR A 286 -5.89 4.42 -15.10
C THR A 286 -4.42 4.12 -15.40
N LEU A 287 -4.10 2.88 -15.79
CA LEU A 287 -2.75 2.45 -16.14
C LEU A 287 -2.23 3.17 -17.40
N ALA A 288 -3.11 3.44 -18.37
CA ALA A 288 -2.78 4.19 -19.57
C ALA A 288 -2.56 5.69 -19.32
N ASN A 289 -2.96 6.22 -18.15
CA ASN A 289 -2.83 7.62 -17.84
C ASN A 289 -1.38 7.97 -17.42
N PRO A 290 -0.63 8.77 -18.21
CA PRO A 290 0.78 9.06 -17.96
C PRO A 290 1.02 9.81 -16.64
N ARG A 291 -0.03 10.42 -16.08
CA ARG A 291 0.03 11.10 -14.78
C ARG A 291 0.43 10.15 -13.65
N PHE A 292 0.01 8.89 -13.71
CA PHE A 292 0.22 7.92 -12.63
C PHE A 292 1.46 7.05 -12.84
N ALA A 293 2.15 7.16 -13.99
CA ALA A 293 3.29 6.33 -14.35
C ALA A 293 4.41 6.30 -13.27
N ALA A 294 4.59 7.39 -12.52
CA ALA A 294 5.59 7.46 -11.46
C ALA A 294 5.29 6.53 -10.26
N LEU A 295 4.03 6.15 -10.04
CA LEU A 295 3.61 5.24 -8.97
C LEU A 295 3.71 3.78 -9.38
N LEU A 296 3.70 3.50 -10.68
CA LEU A 296 3.58 2.15 -11.21
C LEU A 296 4.93 1.44 -11.27
N ASP A 297 4.89 0.11 -11.17
CA ASP A 297 6.02 -0.75 -11.53
C ASP A 297 5.79 -1.34 -12.93
N GLU A 298 6.72 -1.05 -13.84
CA GLU A 298 6.60 -1.50 -15.24
C GLU A 298 6.65 -3.04 -15.38
N GLY A 299 7.25 -3.74 -14.42
CA GLY A 299 7.43 -5.19 -14.46
C GLY A 299 6.15 -5.97 -14.20
N CYS A 300 5.19 -5.40 -13.46
CA CYS A 300 3.93 -6.06 -13.09
C CYS A 300 2.67 -5.41 -13.68
N THR A 301 2.79 -4.23 -14.31
CA THR A 301 1.64 -3.56 -14.96
C THR A 301 1.33 -4.04 -16.37
N LYS A 302 2.29 -4.70 -17.04
CA LYS A 302 2.12 -5.22 -18.42
C LYS A 302 1.71 -6.70 -18.46
N SER A 303 1.52 -7.33 -17.31
CA SER A 303 1.38 -8.79 -17.14
C SER A 303 -0.05 -9.32 -17.34
N VAL A 304 -0.96 -8.55 -17.93
CA VAL A 304 -2.37 -8.95 -18.07
C VAL A 304 -2.87 -8.69 -19.49
N ARG A 305 -3.25 -9.76 -20.19
CA ARG A 305 -4.24 -9.69 -21.27
C ARG A 305 -5.45 -10.48 -20.81
N VAL A 306 -6.57 -9.80 -20.60
CA VAL A 306 -7.86 -10.47 -20.42
C VAL A 306 -8.30 -10.97 -21.80
N PRO A 307 -8.47 -12.29 -22.00
CA PRO A 307 -9.15 -12.80 -23.18
C PRO A 307 -10.57 -12.20 -23.18
N ARG A 308 -10.89 -11.41 -24.21
CA ARG A 308 -12.24 -10.86 -24.43
C ARG A 308 -13.17 -11.92 -24.98
#